data_AF-A0A927YTA0-F1
#
_entry.id   AF-A0A927YTA0-F1
#
_cell.length_a   1.000
_cell.length_b   1.000
_cell.length_c   1.000
_cell.angle_alpha   90.00
_cell.angle_beta   90.00
_cell.angle_gamma   90.00
#
_symmetry.space_group_name_H-M   'P 1'
#
loop_
_entity.id
_entity.type
_entity.pdbx_description
1 polymer ?
#
loop_
_entity_poly.entity_id
_entity_poly.type
_entity_poly.pdbx_seq_one_letter_code
_entity_poly.pdbx_strand_id
1 'polypeptide(L)'
;MEVYIKEILVFLILTAVINNLLPNNSYKKYVRLFTGLILIIILISPILPYLKMDSAKLGNYTLDIENNNELESIERKLEELGREEENNLEGDRN
;
A
#
# COMPACT_ATOMS: atom_id res chain seq x y z
N MET A 1 -9.98 -1.06 14.00
CA MET A 1 -10.00 -2.36 14.70
C MET A 1 -11.44 -2.86 14.92
N GLU A 2 -12.38 -2.01 15.33
CA GLU A 2 -13.77 -2.43 15.59
C GLU A 2 -14.50 -3.02 14.37
N VAL A 3 -14.28 -2.47 13.17
CA VAL A 3 -14.94 -2.95 11.93
C VAL A 3 -14.56 -4.40 11.62
N TYR A 4 -13.29 -4.75 11.80
CA TYR A 4 -12.77 -6.09 11.53
C TYR A 4 -13.35 -7.14 12.49
N ILE A 5 -13.45 -6.81 13.77
CA ILE A 5 -14.05 -7.68 14.78
C ILE A 5 -15.54 -7.90 14.45
N LYS A 6 -16.24 -6.86 13.99
CA LYS A 6 -17.63 -6.95 13.53
C LYS A 6 -17.77 -7.84 12.29
N GLU A 7 -16.87 -7.75 11.32
CA GLU A 7 -16.87 -8.62 10.12
C GLU A 7 -16.72 -10.10 10.48
N ILE A 8 -15.80 -10.44 11.39
CA ILE A 8 -15.63 -11.82 11.88
C ILE A 8 -16.89 -12.28 12.61
N LEU A 9 -17.46 -11.46 13.50
CA LEU A 9 -18.68 -11.79 14.25
C LEU A 9 -19.86 -12.05 13.33
N VAL A 10 -20.10 -11.17 12.35
CA VAL A 10 -21.18 -11.34 11.37
C VAL A 10 -20.97 -12.62 10.56
N PHE A 11 -19.74 -12.90 10.13
CA PHE A 11 -19.42 -14.13 9.42
C PHE A 11 -19.63 -15.40 10.27
N LEU A 12 -19.28 -15.35 11.56
CA LEU A 12 -19.44 -16.46 12.49
C LEU A 12 -20.92 -16.78 12.72
N ILE A 13 -21.74 -15.73 12.93
CA ILE A 13 -23.19 -15.84 13.08
C ILE A 13 -23.81 -16.38 11.79
N LEU A 14 -23.42 -15.86 10.63
CA LEU A 14 -23.87 -16.35 9.33
C LEU A 14 -23.54 -17.83 9.14
N THR A 15 -22.31 -18.24 9.47
CA THR A 15 -21.87 -19.65 9.39
C THR A 15 -22.66 -20.54 10.34
N ALA A 16 -23.00 -20.06 11.55
CA ALA A 16 -23.85 -20.78 12.48
C ALA A 16 -25.28 -20.96 11.94
N VAL A 17 -25.86 -19.90 11.35
CA VAL A 17 -27.17 -19.95 10.69
C VAL A 17 -27.16 -20.93 9.52
N ILE A 18 -26.14 -20.85 8.65
CA ILE A 18 -25.96 -21.77 7.51
C ILE A 18 -25.87 -23.22 8.00
N ASN A 19 -25.12 -23.48 9.08
CA ASN A 19 -25.00 -24.82 9.66
C ASN A 19 -26.33 -25.36 10.24
N ASN A 20 -27.20 -24.48 10.73
CA ASN A 20 -28.51 -24.83 11.26
C ASN A 20 -29.55 -25.04 10.13
N LEU A 21 -29.47 -24.22 9.08
CA LEU A 21 -30.30 -24.36 7.87
C LEU A 21 -29.94 -25.59 7.03
N LEU A 22 -28.67 -26.02 7.08
CA LEU A 22 -28.20 -27.19 6.33
C LEU A 22 -28.74 -28.50 6.94
N PRO A 23 -29.59 -29.24 6.20
CA PRO A 23 -30.02 -30.57 6.61
C PRO A 23 -28.80 -31.50 6.71
N ASN A 24 -28.94 -32.62 7.42
CA ASN A 24 -27.87 -33.58 7.73
C ASN A 24 -27.49 -34.43 6.50
N ASN A 25 -27.13 -33.74 5.43
CA ASN A 25 -26.76 -34.23 4.12
C ASN A 25 -25.23 -34.34 4.03
N SER A 26 -24.73 -35.30 3.24
CA SER A 26 -23.34 -35.38 2.77
C SER A 26 -22.74 -34.03 2.34
N TYR A 27 -23.54 -33.11 1.78
CA TYR A 27 -23.10 -31.77 1.37
C TYR A 27 -22.68 -30.84 2.53
N LYS A 28 -23.16 -31.09 3.76
CA LYS A 28 -22.83 -30.27 4.95
C LYS A 28 -21.33 -30.26 5.26
N LYS A 29 -20.63 -31.37 4.96
CA LYS A 29 -19.17 -31.48 5.14
C LYS A 29 -18.42 -30.49 4.24
N TYR A 30 -18.85 -30.36 2.99
CA TYR A 30 -18.20 -29.49 2.01
C TYR A 30 -18.45 -28.02 2.33
N VAL A 31 -19.68 -27.67 2.72
CA VAL A 31 -20.00 -26.29 3.12
C VAL A 31 -19.22 -25.89 4.36
N ARG A 32 -19.15 -26.76 5.38
CA ARG A 32 -18.37 -26.51 6.60
C ARG A 32 -16.89 -26.25 6.31
N LEU A 33 -16.31 -27.02 5.38
CA LEU A 33 -14.92 -26.86 4.97
C LEU A 33 -14.72 -25.50 4.27
N PHE A 34 -15.61 -25.15 3.35
CA PHE A 34 -15.56 -23.89 2.61
C PHE A 34 -15.72 -22.67 3.54
N THR A 35 -16.67 -22.71 4.47
CA THR A 35 -16.85 -21.63 5.46
C THR A 35 -15.62 -21.49 6.37
N GLY A 36 -14.95 -22.59 6.70
CA GLY A 36 -13.69 -22.56 7.45
C GLY A 36 -12.55 -21.93 6.66
N LEU A 37 -12.44 -22.22 5.36
CA LEU A 37 -11.46 -21.60 4.47
C LEU A 37 -11.70 -20.09 4.33
N ILE A 38 -12.96 -19.68 4.13
CA ILE A 38 -13.31 -18.25 4.06
C ILE A 38 -12.95 -17.54 5.37
N LEU A 39 -13.23 -18.16 6.52
CA LEU A 39 -12.86 -17.60 7.82
C LEU A 39 -11.34 -17.36 7.92
N ILE A 40 -10.54 -18.33 7.50
CA ILE A 40 -9.08 -18.22 7.50
C ILE A 40 -8.61 -17.07 6.61
N ILE A 41 -9.21 -16.89 5.42
CA ILE A 41 -8.87 -15.78 4.51
C ILE A 41 -9.18 -14.42 5.16
N ILE A 42 -10.35 -14.29 5.79
CA ILE A 42 -10.73 -13.08 6.54
C ILE A 42 -9.73 -12.85 7.68
N LEU A 43 -9.29 -13.92 8.35
CA LEU A 43 -8.30 -13.86 9.43
C LEU A 43 -6.92 -13.36 8.97
N ILE A 44 -6.50 -13.75 7.78
CA ILE A 44 -5.21 -13.40 7.18
C ILE A 44 -5.23 -11.98 6.58
N SER A 45 -6.41 -11.47 6.21
CA SER A 45 -6.57 -10.14 5.60
C SER A 45 -5.85 -8.98 6.32
N PRO A 46 -5.97 -8.79 7.65
CA PRO A 46 -5.26 -7.75 8.37
C PRO A 46 -3.77 -8.05 8.56
N ILE A 47 -3.32 -9.29 8.32
CA ILE A 47 -1.93 -9.72 8.46
C ILE A 47 -1.13 -9.36 7.19
N LEU A 48 -1.80 -9.35 6.02
CA LEU A 48 -1.21 -9.03 4.71
C LEU A 48 -0.45 -7.68 4.69
N PRO A 49 -0.97 -6.55 5.24
CA PRO A 49 -0.24 -5.29 5.29
C PRO A 49 1.07 -5.37 6.09
N TYR A 50 1.08 -6.11 7.20
CA TYR A 50 2.29 -6.28 8.01
C TYR A 50 3.38 -7.06 7.25
N LEU A 51 2.99 -8.05 6.43
CA LEU A 51 3.91 -8.80 5.56
C LEU A 51 4.48 -7.94 4.41
N LYS A 52 3.71 -6.95 3.92
CA LYS A 52 4.14 -6.04 2.84
C LYS A 52 5.09 -4.93 3.32
N MET A 53 5.07 -4.58 4.61
CA MET A 53 5.96 -3.54 5.15
C MET A 53 7.44 -3.94 5.11
N ASP A 54 7.75 -5.23 5.21
CA ASP A 54 9.14 -5.71 5.10
C ASP A 54 9.69 -5.59 3.67
N SER A 55 8.85 -5.72 2.64
CA SER A 55 9.27 -5.55 1.24
C SER A 55 9.25 -4.09 0.77
N ALA A 56 8.33 -3.27 1.29
CA ALA A 56 8.27 -1.85 0.94
C ALA A 56 9.44 -1.03 1.51
N LYS A 57 9.98 -1.42 2.68
CA LYS A 57 11.20 -0.80 3.20
C LYS A 57 12.40 -1.01 2.27
N LEU A 58 12.49 -2.15 1.58
CA LEU A 58 13.59 -2.42 0.64
C LEU A 58 13.51 -1.60 -0.66
N GLY A 59 12.31 -1.20 -1.10
CA GLY A 59 12.12 -0.42 -2.33
C GLY A 59 12.31 1.09 -2.16
N ASN A 60 12.16 1.62 -0.95
CA ASN A 60 12.22 3.07 -0.71
C ASN A 60 13.62 3.57 -0.34
N TYR A 61 14.52 2.72 0.17
CA TYR A 61 15.91 3.15 0.45
C TYR A 61 16.74 3.44 -0.80
N THR A 62 16.31 2.97 -1.98
CA THR A 62 17.02 3.19 -3.25
C THR A 62 16.58 4.44 -4.02
N LEU A 63 15.50 5.13 -3.60
CA LEU A 63 14.98 6.30 -4.32
C LEU A 63 15.23 7.64 -3.61
N ASP A 64 15.61 7.62 -2.33
CA ASP A 64 15.87 8.84 -1.55
C ASP A 64 17.34 9.30 -1.57
N ILE A 65 18.26 8.52 -2.17
CA ILE A 65 19.69 8.86 -2.28
C ILE A 65 20.07 9.15 -3.74
N GLU A 66 19.33 9.99 -4.45
CA GLU A 66 19.86 10.56 -5.70
C GLU A 66 19.20 11.91 -6.06
N ASN A 67 17.91 12.10 -5.74
CA ASN A 67 17.17 13.27 -6.25
C ASN A 67 17.41 14.61 -5.52
N ASN A 68 17.88 14.63 -4.27
CA ASN A 68 17.95 15.90 -3.53
C ASN A 68 19.20 16.74 -3.84
N ASN A 69 20.33 16.10 -4.17
CA ASN A 69 21.58 16.83 -4.39
C ASN A 69 21.74 17.32 -5.85
N GLU A 70 21.20 16.58 -6.82
CA GLU A 70 21.36 16.93 -8.23
C GLU A 70 20.47 18.10 -8.63
N LEU A 71 19.21 18.14 -8.18
CA LEU A 71 18.28 19.23 -8.49
C LEU A 71 18.77 20.59 -7.96
N GLU A 72 19.32 20.62 -6.74
CA GLU A 72 19.86 21.85 -6.14
C GLU A 72 21.16 22.31 -6.84
N SER A 73 21.89 21.39 -7.48
CA SER A 73 23.07 21.73 -8.29
C SER A 73 22.70 22.25 -9.67
N ILE A 74 21.60 21.76 -10.25
CA ILE A 74 21.07 22.20 -11.54
C ILE A 74 20.44 23.59 -11.43
N GLU A 75 19.68 23.85 -10.37
CA GLU A 75 19.04 25.15 -10.15
C GLU A 75 20.06 26.27 -9.98
N ARG A 76 21.12 26.05 -9.19
CA ARG A 76 22.24 27.01 -9.04
C ARG A 76 22.94 27.28 -10.38
N LYS A 77 23.17 26.24 -11.18
CA LYS A 77 23.85 26.39 -12.47
C LYS A 77 23.00 27.14 -13.51
N LEU A 78 21.67 27.01 -13.45
CA LEU A 78 20.75 27.77 -14.30
C LEU A 78 20.68 29.25 -13.88
N GLU A 79 20.74 29.53 -12.58
CA GLU A 79 20.76 30.90 -12.05
C GLU A 79 22.06 31.63 -12.41
N GLU A 80 23.20 30.96 -12.35
CA GLU A 80 24.49 31.51 -12.77
C GLU A 80 24.52 31.86 -14.27
N LEU A 81 23.99 30.98 -15.14
CA LEU A 81 23.91 31.22 -16.58
C LEU A 81 23.01 32.41 -16.93
N GLY A 82 21.87 32.57 -16.23
CA GLY A 82 20.98 33.71 -16.44
C GLY A 82 21.62 35.06 -16.07
N ARG A 83 22.48 35.07 -15.05
CA ARG A 83 23.21 36.27 -14.62
C ARG A 83 24.37 36.62 -15.57
N GLU A 84 24.97 35.63 -16.22
CA GLU A 84 26.00 35.87 -17.25
C GLU A 84 25.40 36.48 -18.53
N GLU A 85 24.18 36.09 -18.92
CA GLU A 85 23.52 36.66 -20.10
C GLU A 85 23.08 38.12 -19.87
N GLU A 86 22.63 38.47 -18.66
CA GLU A 86 22.20 39.83 -18.35
C GLU A 86 23.38 40.82 -18.30
N ASN A 87 24.52 40.40 -17.76
CA ASN A 87 25.74 41.22 -17.73
C ASN A 87 26.39 41.40 -19.13
N ASN A 88 26.24 40.45 -20.04
CA ASN A 88 26.77 40.54 -21.39
C ASN A 88 25.93 41.45 -22.33
N LEU A 89 24.66 41.71 -22.01
CA LEU A 89 23.79 42.60 -22.79
C LEU A 89 23.91 44.08 -22.39
N GLU A 90 24.42 44.38 -21.19
CA GLU A 90 24.69 45.75 -20.74
C GLU A 90 26.05 46.29 -21.18
N GLY A 91 27.01 45.40 -21.51
CA GLY A 91 28.34 45.77 -21.99
C GLY A 91 28.43 46.21 -23.45
N ASP A 92 27.41 45.93 -24.28
CA ASP A 92 27.42 46.20 -25.73
C ASP A 92 26.79 47.57 -26.10
N ARG A 93 26.35 48.36 -25.11
CA ARG A 93 25.71 49.68 -25.32
C ARG A 93 26.57 50.89 -24.93
N ASN A 94 27.87 50.71 -24.68
CA ASN A 94 28.84 51.80 -24.41
C ASN A 94 29.95 51.86 -25.46
#